data_AF-X0X9P9-F1
#
_entry.id   AF-X0X9P9-F1
#
_cell.length_a   1.000
_cell.length_b   1.000
_cell.length_c   1.000
_cell.angle_alpha   90.00
_cell.angle_beta   90.00
_cell.angle_gamma   90.00
#
_symmetry.space_group_name_H-M   'P 1'
#
loop_
_entity.id
_entity.type
_entity.pdbx_description
1 polymer ?
#
loop_
_entity_poly.entity_id
_entity_poly.type
_entity_poly.pdbx_seq_one_letter_code
_entity_poly.pdbx_strand_id
1 'polypeptide(L)' 'RHGENAGCTWDGKSEQANCQVLPDKETPLWAPDWSPIYYWAADEYDEHQAHYVSYNGKGINYQPKSWGNQRHGYRFVRDP' A
#
# COMPACT_ATOMS: atom_id res chain seq x y z
N ARG A 1 -0.20 6.54 -11.54
CA ARG A 1 0.59 5.70 -12.47
C ARG A 1 1.62 6.61 -13.17
N HIS A 2 2.85 6.16 -13.42
CA HIS A 2 3.91 7.00 -14.02
C HIS A 2 4.12 8.35 -13.30
N GLY A 3 4.06 8.34 -11.96
CA GLY A 3 4.17 9.55 -11.13
C GLY A 3 2.87 10.31 -10.87
N GLU A 4 1.79 10.02 -11.61
CA GLU A 4 0.50 10.68 -11.42
C GLU A 4 -0.30 10.07 -10.26
N ASN A 5 -1.03 10.91 -9.53
CA ASN A 5 -1.97 10.48 -8.48
C ASN A 5 -3.10 9.62 -9.09
N ALA A 6 -3.47 8.54 -8.42
CA ALA A 6 -4.49 7.61 -8.89
C ALA A 6 -5.94 8.02 -8.61
N GLY A 7 -6.14 9.15 -7.90
CA GLY A 7 -7.45 9.66 -7.51
C GLY A 7 -8.20 8.72 -6.57
N CYS A 8 -7.47 7.99 -5.72
CA CYS A 8 -8.07 7.04 -4.80
C CYS A 8 -8.71 7.72 -3.60
N THR A 9 -9.89 7.24 -3.23
CA THR A 9 -10.53 7.51 -1.94
C THR A 9 -10.77 6.20 -1.22
N TRP A 10 -10.64 6.24 0.09
CA TRP A 10 -10.87 5.09 0.96
C TRP A 10 -11.66 5.52 2.19
N ASP A 11 -12.57 4.66 2.63
CA ASP A 11 -13.51 4.91 3.72
C ASP A 11 -12.97 4.52 5.11
N GLY A 12 -11.73 4.04 5.18
CA GLY A 12 -11.09 3.57 6.41
C GLY A 12 -11.46 2.14 6.82
N LYS A 13 -12.31 1.44 6.06
CA LYS A 13 -12.90 0.14 6.47
C LYS A 13 -12.90 -0.91 5.37
N SER A 14 -13.09 -0.50 4.13
CA SER A 14 -13.19 -1.39 2.99
C SER A 14 -11.86 -2.09 2.71
N GLU A 15 -11.90 -3.32 2.23
CA GLU A 15 -10.66 -4.05 1.84
C GLU A 15 -10.04 -3.52 0.54
N GLN A 16 -10.64 -2.51 -0.08
CA GLN A 16 -10.21 -1.89 -1.33
C GLN A 16 -10.49 -0.38 -1.31
N ALA A 17 -9.64 0.42 -1.98
CA ALA A 17 -9.91 1.83 -2.26
C ALA A 17 -10.66 2.00 -3.60
N ASN A 18 -11.48 3.03 -3.70
CA ASN A 18 -12.09 3.44 -4.96
C ASN A 18 -11.17 4.41 -5.69
N CYS A 19 -10.67 4.04 -6.86
CA CYS A 19 -9.68 4.83 -7.60
C CYS A 19 -10.18 5.17 -9.01
N GLN A 20 -9.95 6.41 -9.45
CA GLN A 20 -10.26 6.84 -10.81
C GLN A 20 -9.40 6.12 -11.85
N VAL A 21 -8.14 5.86 -11.52
CA VAL A 21 -7.23 5.03 -12.30
C VAL A 21 -6.59 4.00 -11.40
N LEU A 22 -6.23 2.83 -11.95
CA LEU A 22 -5.59 1.80 -11.15
C LEU A 22 -4.25 2.33 -10.59
N PRO A 23 -4.03 2.25 -9.27
CA PRO A 23 -2.74 2.57 -8.69
C PRO A 23 -1.69 1.60 -9.21
N ASP A 24 -0.58 2.17 -9.61
CA ASP A 24 0.60 1.41 -9.97
C ASP A 24 1.73 1.92 -9.07
N LYS A 25 1.97 1.20 -7.97
CA LYS A 25 3.15 1.45 -7.14
C LYS A 25 4.29 0.66 -7.74
N GLU A 26 4.93 1.26 -8.75
CA GLU A 26 6.02 0.66 -9.53
C GLU A 26 7.05 -0.09 -8.67
N THR A 27 7.62 -1.13 -9.26
CA THR A 27 8.56 -2.12 -8.71
C THR A 27 9.94 -1.53 -8.33
N PRO A 28 10.69 -2.12 -7.37
CA PRO A 28 12.00 -1.60 -6.97
C PRO A 28 13.07 -1.77 -8.06
N LEU A 29 13.88 -0.73 -8.31
CA LEU A 29 14.87 -0.68 -9.40
C LEU A 29 16.01 -1.72 -9.36
N TRP A 30 16.22 -2.39 -8.23
CA TRP A 30 17.27 -3.42 -8.03
C TRP A 30 16.75 -4.87 -8.17
N ALA A 31 15.43 -5.03 -8.21
CA ALA A 31 14.70 -6.22 -8.65
C ALA A 31 13.43 -5.75 -9.40
N PRO A 32 13.61 -5.03 -10.53
CA PRO A 32 12.51 -4.42 -11.30
C PRO A 32 11.52 -5.47 -11.85
N ASP A 33 11.95 -6.72 -11.87
CA ASP A 33 11.31 -7.95 -12.31
C ASP A 33 10.62 -8.74 -11.17
N TRP A 34 10.67 -8.28 -9.91
CA TRP A 34 10.04 -8.94 -8.75
C TRP A 34 8.92 -8.11 -8.12
N SER A 35 7.75 -8.70 -7.90
CA SER A 35 6.63 -7.98 -7.29
C SER A 35 6.91 -7.60 -5.81
N PRO A 36 6.88 -6.30 -5.42
CA PRO A 36 6.64 -5.93 -4.03
C PRO A 36 5.28 -6.52 -3.66
N ILE A 37 5.21 -7.27 -2.56
CA ILE A 37 4.00 -8.04 -2.29
C ILE A 37 2.95 -7.14 -1.63
N TYR A 38 3.39 -6.29 -0.68
CA TYR A 38 2.56 -5.32 0.04
C TYR A 38 3.37 -4.11 0.52
N TYR A 39 2.73 -2.95 0.62
CA TYR A 39 3.27 -1.70 1.15
C TYR A 39 2.52 -1.29 2.42
N TRP A 40 3.22 -0.97 3.51
CA TRP A 40 2.56 -0.35 4.66
C TRP A 40 2.02 1.05 4.33
N ALA A 41 0.82 1.35 4.83
CA ALA A 41 0.36 2.72 4.97
C ALA A 41 1.01 3.34 6.21
N ALA A 42 1.12 4.66 6.27
CA ALA A 42 1.59 5.34 7.47
C ALA A 42 0.57 5.23 8.63
N ASP A 43 -0.65 4.83 8.31
CA ASP A 43 -1.78 4.78 9.21
C ASP A 43 -1.80 3.51 10.08
N GLU A 44 -1.94 3.74 11.37
CA GLU A 44 -2.23 2.74 12.38
C GLU A 44 -3.68 2.24 12.25
N TYR A 45 -3.89 0.94 12.44
CA TYR A 45 -5.24 0.40 12.61
C TYR A 45 -5.63 0.41 14.09
N ASP A 46 -4.74 -0.11 14.94
CA ASP A 46 -4.86 -0.07 16.41
C ASP A 46 -3.48 -0.19 17.09
N GLU A 47 -3.45 -0.28 18.42
CA GLU A 47 -2.22 -0.38 19.22
C GLU A 47 -1.28 -1.51 18.74
N HIS A 48 -1.84 -2.61 18.24
CA HIS A 48 -1.10 -3.81 17.86
C HIS A 48 -0.99 -4.04 16.36
N GLN A 49 -1.79 -3.37 15.54
CA GLN A 49 -1.93 -3.63 14.11
C GLN A 49 -1.77 -2.35 13.29
N ALA A 50 -1.26 -2.49 12.07
CA ALA A 50 -1.18 -1.36 11.13
C ALA A 50 -1.72 -1.76 9.75
N HIS A 51 -2.02 -0.76 8.92
CA HIS A 51 -2.55 -0.99 7.58
C HIS A 51 -1.46 -1.31 6.57
N TYR A 52 -1.71 -2.27 5.70
CA TYR A 52 -0.95 -2.47 4.48
C TYR A 52 -1.86 -2.41 3.25
N VAL A 53 -1.26 -2.00 2.14
CA VAL A 53 -1.86 -1.86 0.82
C VAL A 53 -1.03 -2.68 -0.16
N SER A 54 -1.63 -3.58 -0.92
CA SER A 54 -0.96 -4.33 -1.98
C SER A 54 -0.31 -3.39 -3.00
N TYR A 55 0.70 -3.90 -3.71
CA TYR A 55 1.44 -3.09 -4.69
C TYR A 55 0.59 -2.50 -5.82
N ASN A 56 -0.50 -3.16 -6.17
CA ASN A 56 -1.46 -2.68 -7.17
C ASN A 56 -2.60 -1.83 -6.57
N GLY A 57 -2.52 -1.48 -5.28
CA GLY A 57 -3.51 -0.65 -4.59
C GLY A 57 -4.87 -1.31 -4.33
N LYS A 58 -5.06 -2.58 -4.70
CA LYS A 58 -6.37 -3.24 -4.64
C LYS A 58 -6.68 -3.92 -3.31
N GLY A 59 -5.68 -4.35 -2.56
CA GLY A 59 -5.87 -5.05 -1.29
C GLY A 59 -5.41 -4.16 -0.15
N ILE A 60 -6.34 -3.71 0.68
CA ILE A 60 -6.07 -3.01 1.93
C ILE A 60 -6.45 -3.97 3.05
N ASN A 61 -5.52 -4.22 3.95
CA ASN A 61 -5.78 -5.02 5.14
C ASN A 61 -4.87 -4.52 6.28
N TYR A 62 -4.88 -5.22 7.40
CA TYR A 62 -4.01 -4.94 8.53
C TYR A 62 -3.33 -6.22 8.99
N GLN A 63 -2.20 -6.06 9.67
CA GLN A 63 -1.49 -7.16 10.28
C GLN A 63 -0.78 -6.68 11.55
N PRO A 64 -0.39 -7.59 12.46
CA PRO A 64 0.31 -7.20 13.68
C PRO A 64 1.60 -6.43 13.38
N LYS A 65 1.87 -5.34 14.09
CA LYS A 65 3.11 -4.55 13.95
C LYS A 65 4.37 -5.35 14.27
N SER A 66 4.21 -6.41 15.08
CA SER A 66 5.28 -7.34 15.45
C SER A 66 5.46 -8.51 14.46
N TRP A 67 4.64 -8.58 13.41
CA TRP A 67 4.63 -9.66 12.44
C TRP A 67 4.62 -9.12 11.01
N GLY A 68 5.23 -9.86 10.09
CA GLY A 68 5.19 -9.48 8.69
C GLY A 68 6.19 -10.27 7.86
N ASN A 69 5.83 -10.46 6.59
CA ASN A 69 6.76 -10.91 5.59
C ASN A 69 7.91 -9.88 5.50
N GLN A 70 9.16 -10.35 5.55
CA GLN A 70 10.35 -9.51 5.35
C GLN A 70 10.33 -8.76 3.99
N ARG A 71 9.44 -9.17 3.07
CA ARG A 71 9.19 -8.54 1.76
C ARG A 71 8.12 -7.43 1.79
N HIS A 72 7.62 -7.04 2.97
CA HIS A 72 6.76 -5.86 3.09
C HIS A 72 7.59 -4.59 2.94
N GLY A 73 7.25 -3.78 1.94
CA GLY A 73 7.87 -2.49 1.72
C GLY A 73 7.12 -1.38 2.45
N TYR A 74 7.72 -0.19 2.47
CA TYR A 74 7.03 1.06 2.81
C TYR A 74 7.41 2.10 1.76
N ARG A 75 6.47 2.99 1.42
CA ARG A 75 6.74 4.11 0.53
C ARG A 75 6.07 5.34 1.13
N PHE A 76 6.88 6.35 1.43
CA PHE A 76 6.35 7.65 1.83
C PHE A 76 5.52 8.21 0.68
N VAL A 77 4.26 8.51 1.00
CA VAL A 77 3.38 9.29 0.14
C VAL A 77 3.46 10.74 0.61
N ARG A 78 3.45 11.68 -0.32
CA ARG A 78 3.28 13.10 0.04
C ARG A 78 1.78 13.38 0.15
N ASP A 79 1.41 14.24 1.09
CA ASP A 79 0.08 14.84 1.06
C ASP A 79 -0.11 15.67 -0.22
N PRO A 80 -1.34 15.76 -0.76
CA PRO A 80 -1.66 16.45 -2.01
C PRO A 80 -1.03 17.84 -2.15
#